data_AF-A0A849QYB7-F1
#
_entry.id   AF-A0A849QYB7-F1
#
_cell.length_a   1.000
_cell.length_b   1.000
_cell.length_c   1.000
_cell.angle_alpha   90.00
_cell.angle_beta   90.00
_cell.angle_gamma   90.00
#
_symmetry.space_group_name_H-M   'P 1'
#
loop_
_entity.id
_entity.type
_entity.pdbx_description
1 polymer ?
#
loop_
_entity_poly.entity_id
_entity_poly.type
_entity_poly.pdbx_seq_one_letter_code
_entity_poly.pdbx_strand_id
1 'polypeptide(L)'
;MEVVFRIIGSEEDMASLQSDEEYVHFCFRPSEKEIFNVVRTCPNIKMIQLPVSYFNTLSNTTKTLMSMNNIEIRVGNVWGHRTDIDTHKTLDI
;
A
#
# COMPACT_ATOMS: atom_id res chain seq x y z
N MET A 1 -3.20 17.32 -2.46
CA MET A 1 -3.47 16.82 -3.84
C MET A 1 -4.37 15.61 -3.66
N GLU A 2 -5.49 15.51 -4.38
CA GLU A 2 -6.36 14.34 -4.26
C GLU A 2 -5.73 13.14 -4.99
N VAL A 3 -5.45 12.08 -4.24
CA VAL A 3 -4.98 10.81 -4.81
C VAL A 3 -5.92 9.69 -4.41
N VAL A 4 -6.07 8.71 -5.30
CA VAL A 4 -6.93 7.54 -5.07
C VAL A 4 -6.06 6.42 -4.56
N PHE A 5 -6.27 6.01 -3.31
CA PHE A 5 -5.60 4.86 -2.72
C PHE A 5 -6.41 3.60 -2.96
N ARG A 6 -5.75 2.55 -3.44
CA ARG A 6 -6.24 1.18 -3.38
C ARG A 6 -6.11 0.66 -1.96
N ILE A 7 -7.24 0.30 -1.34
CA ILE A 7 -7.28 -0.22 0.01
C ILE A 7 -7.18 -1.75 -0.02
N ILE A 8 -6.22 -2.30 0.71
CA ILE A 8 -5.99 -3.73 0.81
C ILE A 8 -6.31 -4.16 2.24
N GLY A 9 -7.44 -4.84 2.42
CA GLY A 9 -7.93 -5.34 3.70
C GLY A 9 -7.63 -6.81 3.93
N SER A 10 -7.44 -7.58 2.86
CA SER A 10 -7.22 -9.03 2.92
C SER A 10 -6.33 -9.52 1.77
N GLU A 11 -5.88 -10.78 1.85
CA GLU A 11 -5.08 -11.39 0.77
C GLU A 11 -5.85 -11.47 -0.56
N GLU A 12 -7.18 -11.62 -0.51
CA GLU A 12 -8.05 -11.60 -1.70
C GLU A 12 -8.02 -10.24 -2.42
N ASP A 13 -7.91 -9.13 -1.67
CA ASP A 13 -7.78 -7.79 -2.26
C ASP A 13 -6.46 -7.65 -3.02
N MET A 14 -5.39 -8.30 -2.55
CA MET A 14 -4.12 -8.32 -3.28
C MET A 14 -4.22 -9.10 -4.59
N ALA A 15 -5.01 -10.17 -4.63
CA ALA A 15 -5.22 -10.93 -5.86
C ALA A 15 -6.03 -10.14 -6.91
N SER A 16 -6.85 -9.18 -6.47
CA SER A 16 -7.62 -8.30 -7.35
C SER A 16 -6.89 -7.00 -7.73
N LEU A 17 -5.64 -6.81 -7.28
CA LEU A 17 -4.83 -5.64 -7.64
C LEU A 17 -4.67 -5.50 -9.16
N GLN A 18 -4.89 -4.29 -9.65
CA GLN A 18 -4.68 -3.93 -11.04
C GLN A 18 -3.30 -3.26 -11.21
N SER A 19 -2.74 -3.34 -12.41
CA SER A 19 -1.40 -2.85 -12.70
C SER A 19 -1.30 -1.32 -12.85
N ASP A 20 -2.44 -0.64 -12.94
CA ASP A 20 -2.58 0.82 -13.01
C ASP A 20 -2.65 1.51 -11.64
N GLU A 21 -2.71 0.74 -10.55
CA GLU A 21 -2.75 1.29 -9.19
C GLU A 21 -1.42 1.98 -8.82
N GLU A 22 -1.47 3.28 -8.55
CA GLU A 22 -0.29 4.10 -8.22
C GLU A 22 -0.10 4.29 -6.71
N TYR A 23 -1.19 4.25 -5.93
CA TYR A 23 -1.19 4.49 -4.48
C TYR A 23 -1.91 3.35 -3.78
N VAL A 24 -1.25 2.73 -2.81
CA VAL A 24 -1.79 1.56 -2.10
C VAL A 24 -1.77 1.81 -0.59
N HIS A 25 -2.83 1.42 0.11
CA HIS A 25 -2.91 1.42 1.56
C HIS A 25 -3.21 0.03 2.11
N PHE A 26 -2.41 -0.43 3.06
CA PHE A 26 -2.68 -1.68 3.78
C PHE A 26 -3.44 -1.42 5.07
N CYS A 27 -4.60 -2.05 5.24
CA CYS A 27 -5.37 -2.04 6.48
C CYS A 27 -4.90 -3.10 7.50
N PHE A 28 -4.07 -4.05 7.07
CA PHE A 28 -3.49 -5.09 7.92
C PHE A 28 -1.96 -5.03 7.89
N ARG A 29 -1.31 -5.94 8.60
CA ARG A 29 0.15 -6.09 8.61
C ARG A 29 0.58 -6.96 7.42
N PRO A 30 1.09 -6.41 6.31
CA PRO A 30 1.63 -7.25 5.25
C PRO A 30 2.97 -7.86 5.68
N SER A 31 3.30 -8.99 5.10
CA SER A 31 4.62 -9.60 5.11
C SER A 31 5.52 -8.90 4.08
N GLU A 32 6.84 -8.99 4.24
CA GLU A 32 7.77 -8.41 3.24
C GLU A 32 7.51 -8.98 1.85
N LYS A 33 7.20 -10.28 1.75
CA LYS A 33 6.80 -10.94 0.49
C LYS A 33 5.59 -10.30 -0.17
N GLU A 34 4.60 -9.88 0.64
CA GLU A 34 3.36 -9.28 0.15
C GLU A 34 3.65 -7.88 -0.40
N ILE A 35 4.48 -7.09 0.26
CA ILE A 35 4.96 -5.79 -0.27
C ILE A 35 5.64 -5.98 -1.62
N PHE A 36 6.56 -6.95 -1.73
CA PHE A 36 7.23 -7.25 -3.00
C PHE A 36 6.26 -7.70 -4.09
N ASN A 37 5.23 -8.47 -3.72
CA ASN A 37 4.22 -8.89 -4.66
C ASN A 37 3.43 -7.70 -5.22
N VAL A 38 3.04 -6.74 -4.37
CA VAL A 38 2.36 -5.52 -4.82
C VAL A 38 3.23 -4.72 -5.79
N VAL A 39 4.50 -4.50 -5.46
CA VAL A 39 5.42 -3.79 -6.37
C VAL A 39 5.61 -4.51 -7.70
N ARG A 40 5.57 -5.84 -7.69
CA ARG A 40 5.68 -6.64 -8.90
C ARG A 40 4.40 -6.59 -9.75
N THR A 41 3.23 -6.59 -9.13
CA THR A 41 1.92 -6.54 -9.81
C THR A 41 1.62 -5.14 -10.36
N CYS A 42 1.97 -4.10 -9.61
CA CYS A 42 1.70 -2.71 -9.92
C CYS A 42 3.02 -1.98 -10.27
N PRO A 43 3.48 -2.03 -11.54
CA PRO A 43 4.75 -1.41 -11.93
C PRO A 43 4.75 0.11 -11.81
N ASN A 44 3.57 0.74 -11.78
CA ASN A 44 3.41 2.19 -11.68
C ASN A 44 3.24 2.69 -10.24
N ILE A 45 3.47 1.82 -9.24
CA ILE A 45 3.29 2.21 -7.84
C ILE A 45 4.28 3.31 -7.45
N LYS A 46 3.73 4.36 -6.83
CA LYS A 46 4.49 5.52 -6.35
C LYS A 46 4.57 5.55 -4.85
N MET A 47 3.50 5.12 -4.17
CA MET A 47 3.43 5.21 -2.72
C MET A 47 2.72 4.01 -2.08
N ILE A 48 3.31 3.50 -1.01
CA ILE A 48 2.72 2.49 -0.13
C ILE A 48 2.47 3.11 1.24
N GLN A 49 1.21 3.17 1.64
CA GLN A 49 0.78 3.67 2.92
C GLN A 49 0.54 2.52 3.89
N LEU A 50 1.14 2.62 5.08
CA LEU A 50 1.08 1.60 6.12
C LEU A 50 0.66 2.21 7.46
N PRO A 51 0.03 1.43 8.35
CA PRO A 51 -0.20 1.85 9.72
C PRO A 51 1.12 2.07 10.46
N VAL A 52 1.14 3.03 11.40
CA VAL A 52 2.33 3.42 12.20
C VAL A 52 3.06 2.21 12.80
N SER A 53 2.29 1.30 13.38
CA SER A 53 2.82 0.09 14.05
C SER A 53 3.70 -0.73 13.11
N TYR A 54 3.29 -0.86 11.84
CA TYR A 54 3.99 -1.71 10.90
C TYR A 54 5.18 -1.01 10.25
N PHE A 55 5.06 0.27 9.91
CA PHE A 55 6.16 1.07 9.38
C PHE A 55 7.42 1.00 10.26
N ASN A 56 7.23 0.94 11.58
CA ASN A 56 8.33 0.79 12.54
C ASN A 56 8.98 -0.60 12.53
N THR A 57 8.21 -1.64 12.19
CA THR A 57 8.71 -3.02 12.11
C THR A 57 9.28 -3.40 10.75
N LEU A 58 9.19 -2.51 9.75
CA LEU A 58 9.73 -2.74 8.43
C LEU A 58 11.26 -2.72 8.46
N SER A 59 11.88 -3.75 7.89
CA SER A 59 13.33 -3.84 7.75
C SER A 59 13.90 -2.64 6.98
N ASN A 60 15.05 -2.13 7.42
CA ASN A 60 15.74 -1.05 6.70
C ASN A 60 16.07 -1.43 5.25
N THR A 61 16.40 -2.69 4.99
CA THR A 61 16.64 -3.21 3.63
C THR A 61 15.41 -3.01 2.74
N THR A 62 14.23 -3.35 3.24
CA THR A 62 12.98 -3.21 2.49
C THR A 62 12.67 -1.74 2.22
N LYS A 63 12.86 -0.84 3.19
CA LYS A 63 12.71 0.61 2.99
C LYS A 63 13.65 1.11 1.90
N THR A 64 14.94 0.78 1.98
CA THR A 64 15.95 1.18 0.99
C THR A 64 15.61 0.65 -0.41
N LEU A 65 15.19 -0.61 -0.51
CA LEU A 65 14.84 -1.22 -1.79
C LEU A 65 13.62 -0.55 -2.44
N MET A 66 12.60 -0.19 -1.65
CA MET A 66 11.46 0.58 -2.17
C MET A 66 11.89 1.97 -2.63
N SER A 67 12.70 2.67 -1.84
CA SER A 67 13.24 3.98 -2.23
C SER A 67 14.08 3.91 -3.51
N MET A 68 14.85 2.84 -3.72
CA MET A 68 15.62 2.63 -4.96
C MET A 68 14.72 2.45 -6.18
N ASN A 69 13.53 1.85 -6.01
CA ASN A 69 12.52 1.71 -7.05
C ASN A 69 11.64 2.96 -7.19
N ASN A 70 12.01 4.06 -6.51
CA ASN A 70 11.25 5.32 -6.51
C ASN A 70 9.84 5.18 -5.88
N ILE A 71 9.69 4.23 -4.95
CA ILE A 71 8.46 3.94 -4.22
C ILE A 71 8.59 4.50 -2.82
N GLU A 72 7.70 5.41 -2.47
CA GLU A 72 7.68 6.03 -1.14
C GLU A 72 6.86 5.19 -0.17
N ILE A 73 7.45 4.76 0.94
CA ILE A 73 6.68 4.16 2.04
C ILE A 73 6.31 5.25 3.03
N ARG A 74 5.01 5.49 3.22
CA ARG A 74 4.49 6.47 4.17
C ARG A 74 3.65 5.84 5.26
N VAL A 75 3.60 6.55 6.38
CA VAL A 75 2.67 6.25 7.45
C VAL A 75 1.35 6.94 7.17
N GLY A 76 0.24 6.22 7.28
CA GLY A 76 -1.08 6.81 7.25
C GLY A 76 -2.13 5.84 7.74
N ASN A 77 -3.28 6.38 8.12
CA ASN A 77 -4.41 5.61 8.62
C ASN A 77 -5.64 5.95 7.80
N VAL A 78 -6.26 4.94 7.22
CA VAL A 78 -7.57 5.08 6.60
C VAL A 78 -8.63 4.75 7.64
N TRP A 79 -9.22 5.78 8.24
CA TRP A 79 -10.27 5.61 9.23
C TRP A 79 -11.65 5.40 8.57
N GLY A 80 -12.44 4.48 9.11
CA GLY A 80 -13.86 4.30 8.77
C GLY A 80 -14.17 3.81 7.35
N HIS A 81 -13.22 3.19 6.64
CA HIS A 81 -13.47 2.62 5.32
C HIS A 81 -13.85 1.14 5.42
N ARG A 82 -14.91 0.75 4.71
CA ARG A 82 -15.42 -0.62 4.60
C ARG A 82 -14.83 -1.24 3.33
N THR A 83 -13.71 -1.94 3.47
CA THR A 83 -13.01 -2.59 2.34
C THR A 83 -13.89 -3.64 1.63
N ASP A 84 -14.95 -4.11 2.29
CA ASP A 84 -15.94 -5.03 1.74
C ASP A 84 -16.96 -4.40 0.78
N ILE A 85 -17.09 -3.06 0.76
CA ILE A 85 -18.02 -2.33 -0.12
C ILE A 85 -17.29 -1.54 -1.18
N ASP A 86 -16.15 -0.96 -0.82
CA ASP A 86 -15.39 -0.06 -1.66
C ASP A 86 -13.91 -0.39 -1.48
N THR A 87 -13.19 -0.48 -2.59
CA THR A 87 -11.78 -0.91 -2.60
C THR A 87 -10.83 0.25 -2.90
N HIS A 88 -11.37 1.44 -3.19
CA HIS A 88 -10.63 2.65 -3.49
C HIS A 88 -11.06 3.76 -2.55
N LYS A 89 -10.12 4.59 -2.10
CA LYS A 89 -10.45 5.77 -1.31
C LYS A 89 -9.65 6.98 -1.75
N THR A 90 -10.34 8.05 -2.11
CA THR A 90 -9.71 9.34 -2.36
C THR A 90 -9.28 9.96 -1.03
N LEU A 91 -7.99 10.31 -0.92
CA LEU A 91 -7.42 11.02 0.22
C LEU A 91 -6.63 12.22 -0.29
N ASP A 92 -6.61 13.30 0.48
CA ASP A 92 -5.72 14.42 0.23
C ASP A 92 -4.38 14.16 0.92
N ILE A 93 -3.29 14.21 0.14
CA ILE A 93 -1.88 14.06 0.59
C ILE A 93 -1.07 15.34 0.40
#